data_AF-A0A7T4A226-F1
#
_entry.id   AF-A0A7T4A226-F1
#
_cell.length_a   1.000
_cell.length_b   1.000
_cell.length_c   1.000
_cell.angle_alpha   90.00
_cell.angle_beta   90.00
_cell.angle_gamma   90.00
#
_symmetry.space_group_name_H-M   'P 1'
#
loop_
_entity.id
_entity.type
_entity.pdbx_description
1 polymer ?
#
loop_
_entity_poly.entity_id
_entity_poly.type
_entity_poly.pdbx_seq_one_letter_code
_entity_poly.pdbx_strand_id
1 'polypeptide(L)' 'MRINVDRGICASNGLCALSAPEVFMLDDDLVLHYDQRPDEVWLDDVRAAIESCPVRAITFVEFGAGGGQP' A
#
# COMPACT_ATOMS: atom_id res chain seq x y z
N MET A 1 2.21 10.87 0.42
CA MET A 1 1.13 10.01 1.00
C MET A 1 1.61 9.27 2.24
N ARG A 2 0.73 8.63 3.02
CA ARG A 2 1.10 7.64 4.06
C ARG A 2 0.26 6.40 4.00
N ILE A 3 0.91 5.24 3.98
CA ILE A 3 0.31 3.91 3.94
C ILE A 3 0.12 3.37 5.36
N ASN A 4 -1.00 2.70 5.58
CA ASN A 4 -1.30 1.94 6.77
C ASN A 4 -1.76 0.52 6.38
N VAL A 5 -1.21 -0.49 7.04
CA VAL A 5 -1.65 -1.88 6.90
C VAL A 5 -2.21 -2.37 8.23
N ASP A 6 -3.47 -2.79 8.23
CA ASP A 6 -4.08 -3.47 9.36
C ASP A 6 -3.60 -4.92 9.43
N ARG A 7 -2.64 -5.16 10.32
CA ARG A 7 -2.06 -6.49 10.56
C ARG A 7 -3.03 -7.47 11.24
N GLY A 8 -4.14 -7.00 11.80
CA GLY A 8 -5.15 -7.87 12.41
C GLY A 8 -5.99 -8.62 11.39
N ILE A 9 -6.13 -8.07 10.18
CA ILE A 9 -6.88 -8.68 9.07
C ILE A 9 -6.00 -9.02 7.86
N CYS A 10 -4.73 -8.60 7.85
CA CYS A 10 -3.78 -8.99 6.82
C CYS A 10 -3.56 -10.51 6.87
N ALA A 11 -3.80 -11.18 5.74
CA ALA A 11 -3.66 -12.64 5.62
C ALA A 11 -2.39 -13.05 4.85
N SER A 12 -1.40 -12.15 4.76
CA SER A 12 -0.09 -12.38 4.11
C SER A 12 -0.18 -13.05 2.73
N ASN A 13 -1.12 -12.59 1.91
CA ASN A 13 -1.43 -13.16 0.59
C ASN A 13 -0.38 -12.81 -0.49
N GLY A 14 0.44 -11.79 -0.23
CA GLY A 14 1.49 -11.32 -1.16
C GLY A 14 1.02 -10.48 -2.35
N LEU A 15 -0.31 -10.31 -2.56
CA LEU A 15 -0.84 -9.59 -3.72
C LEU A 15 -0.38 -8.12 -3.80
N CYS A 16 -0.24 -7.44 -2.67
CA CYS A 16 0.29 -6.08 -2.64
C CYS A 16 1.74 -5.99 -3.12
N ALA A 17 2.58 -6.97 -2.79
CA ALA A 17 3.96 -7.05 -3.26
C ALA A 17 4.05 -7.40 -4.76
N LEU A 18 3.04 -8.06 -5.32
CA LEU A 18 2.94 -8.29 -6.77
C LEU A 18 2.48 -7.04 -7.52
N SER A 19 1.54 -6.28 -6.95
CA SER A 19 1.02 -5.05 -7.56
C SER A 19 1.98 -3.87 -7.40
N ALA A 20 2.72 -3.80 -6.31
CA ALA A 20 3.62 -2.69 -5.97
C ALA A 20 4.90 -3.21 -5.28
N PRO A 21 5.76 -3.94 -6.01
CA PRO A 21 6.98 -4.55 -5.45
C PRO A 21 7.99 -3.52 -4.93
N GLU A 22 7.94 -2.30 -5.45
CA GLU A 22 8.80 -1.18 -5.04
C GLU A 22 8.38 -0.58 -3.69
N VAL A 23 7.14 -0.86 -3.24
CA VAL A 23 6.57 -0.33 -2.00
C VAL A 23 6.33 -1.40 -0.96
N PHE A 24 5.93 -2.61 -1.38
CA PHE A 24 5.59 -3.73 -0.50
C PHE A 24 6.45 -4.95 -0.82
N MET A 25 6.89 -5.63 0.24
CA MET A 25 7.63 -6.89 0.16
C MET A 25 7.07 -7.84 1.22
N LEU A 26 6.73 -9.05 0.80
CA LEU A 26 6.44 -10.15 1.73
C LEU A 26 7.67 -11.07 1.75
N ASP A 27 8.25 -11.27 2.92
CA ASP A 27 9.41 -12.16 3.07
C ASP A 27 9.01 -13.64 3.20
N ASP A 28 10.01 -14.52 3.28
CA ASP A 28 9.83 -15.96 3.44
C ASP A 28 9.16 -16.37 4.77
N ASP A 29 9.21 -15.50 5.79
CA ASP A 29 8.56 -15.68 7.09
C ASP A 29 7.12 -15.12 7.11
N LEU A 30 6.56 -14.76 5.94
CA LEU A 30 5.23 -14.16 5.77
C LEU A 30 5.06 -12.82 6.48
N VAL A 31 6.16 -12.11 6.74
CA VAL A 31 6.15 -10.77 7.32
C VAL A 31 6.09 -9.74 6.19
N LEU A 32 5.04 -8.92 6.21
CA LEU A 32 4.91 -7.81 5.29
C LEU A 32 5.78 -6.62 5.75
N HIS A 33 6.72 -6.24 4.89
CA HIS A 33 7.52 -5.02 4.93
C HIS A 33 7.00 -4.05 3.89
N TYR A 34 6.97 -2.76 4.23
CA TYR A 34 6.56 -1.73 3.28
C TYR A 34 7.08 -0.36 3.70
N ASP A 35 7.27 0.53 2.72
CA ASP A 35 7.49 1.94 3.02
C ASP A 35 6.17 2.58 3.46
N GLN A 36 6.16 3.18 4.66
CA GLN A 36 4.99 3.90 5.16
C GLN A 36 4.78 5.23 4.44
N ARG A 37 5.82 5.80 3.82
CA ARG A 37 5.77 7.09 3.12
C ARG A 37 6.48 7.01 1.76
N PRO A 38 5.97 6.17 0.84
CA PRO A 38 6.53 6.11 -0.51
C PRO A 38 6.30 7.43 -1.24
N ASP A 39 7.20 7.69 -2.19
CA ASP A 39 7.11 8.82 -3.11
C ASP A 39 5.83 8.78 -3.94
N GLU A 40 5.34 9.94 -4.35
CA GLU A 40 4.09 10.09 -5.11
C GLU A 40 4.13 9.39 -6.48
N VAL A 41 5.32 9.10 -7.01
CA VAL A 41 5.50 8.30 -8.23
C VAL A 41 4.88 6.89 -8.11
N TRP A 42 4.82 6.35 -6.89
CA TRP A 42 4.26 5.03 -6.62
C TRP A 42 2.76 5.04 -6.31
N LEU A 43 2.08 6.19 -6.47
CA LEU A 43 0.68 6.34 -6.08
C LEU A 43 -0.25 5.37 -6.83
N ASP A 44 -0.04 5.19 -8.14
CA ASP A 44 -0.83 4.25 -8.95
C ASP A 44 -0.59 2.79 -8.52
N ASP A 45 0.67 2.41 -8.26
CA ASP A 45 1.00 1.07 -7.78
C ASP A 45 0.41 0.80 -6.39
N VAL A 46 0.46 1.79 -5.48
CA VAL A 46 -0.16 1.71 -4.15
C VAL A 46 -1.68 1.55 -4.26
N ARG A 47 -2.33 2.26 -5.19
CA ARG A 47 -3.77 2.08 -5.47
C ARG A 47 -4.07 0.67 -5.97
N ALA A 48 -3.29 0.17 -6.92
CA ALA A 48 -3.43 -1.20 -7.42
C ALA A 48 -3.25 -2.24 -6.31
N ALA A 49 -2.27 -2.05 -5.41
CA ALA A 49 -2.05 -2.92 -4.26
C ALA A 49 -3.26 -2.93 -3.30
N ILE A 50 -3.92 -1.79 -3.08
CA ILE A 50 -5.13 -1.69 -2.27
C ILE A 50 -6.29 -2.45 -2.92
N GLU A 51 -6.51 -2.27 -4.22
CA GLU A 51 -7.54 -2.97 -4.97
C GLU A 51 -7.31 -4.49 -5.03
N SER A 52 -6.05 -4.91 -5.09
CA SER A 52 -5.67 -6.32 -5.09
C SER A 52 -5.92 -7.03 -3.75
N CYS A 53 -6.04 -6.28 -2.65
CA CYS A 53 -6.14 -6.86 -1.31
C CYS A 53 -7.55 -7.40 -1.02
N PRO A 54 -7.76 -8.73 -0.98
CA PRO A 54 -9.11 -9.31 -0.87
C PRO A 54 -9.77 -9.00 0.48
N VAL A 55 -8.96 -8.81 1.51
CA VAL A 55 -9.38 -8.48 2.88
C VAL A 55 -9.37 -6.97 3.16
N ARG A 56 -8.96 -6.14 2.19
CA ARG A 56 -8.86 -4.68 2.30
C ARG A 56 -8.09 -4.21 3.54
N ALA A 57 -6.95 -4.85 3.81
CA ALA A 57 -6.07 -4.51 4.94
C ALA A 57 -5.27 -3.21 4.73
N ILE A 58 -5.21 -2.69 3.51
CA ILE A 58 -4.30 -1.59 3.12
C ILE A 58 -5.12 -0.31 2.92
N THR A 59 -4.68 0.79 3.51
CA THR A 59 -5.23 2.14 3.30
C THR A 59 -4.11 3.16 3.13
N PHE A 60 -4.42 4.30 2.52
CA PHE A 60 -3.49 5.44 2.49
C PHE A 60 -4.23 6.76 2.73
N VAL A 61 -3.49 7.74 3.23
CA VAL A 61 -3.94 9.12 3.32
C VAL A 61 -3.02 10.01 2.47
N GLU A 62 -3.63 10.85 1.66
CA GLU A 62 -2.95 11.95 0.98
C GLU A 62 -2.83 13.10 1.97
N PHE A 63 -1.61 13.54 2.27
CA PHE A 63 -1.40 14.81 2.95
C PHE A 63 -1.38 15.86 1.85
N GLY A 64 -2.54 16.43 1.55
CA GLY A 64 -2.71 17.26 0.37
C GLY A 64 -1.70 18.41 0.30
N ALA A 65 -1.06 18.53 -0.85
CA ALA A 65 -0.91 19.84 -1.46
C ALA A 65 -2.31 20.28 -1.90
N GLY A 66 -2.98 21.10 -1.09
CA GLY A 66 -4.24 21.70 -1.50
C GLY A 66 -4.01 22.62 -2.70
N GLY A 67 -4.74 22.41 -3.80
CA GLY A 67 -4.68 23.33 -4.94
C GLY A 67 -5.52 22.94 -6.15
N GLY A 68 -6.81 23.29 -6.12
CA GLY A 68 -7.56 23.67 -7.33
C GLY A 68 -8.36 22.57 -8.02
N GLN A 69 -9.67 22.54 -7.75
CA GLN A 69 -10.65 22.07 -8.73
C GLN A 69 -11.43 23.31 -9.21
N PRO A 70 -11.51 23.60 -10.52
CA PRO A 70 -12.36 24.67 -11.03
C PRO A 70 -13.86 24.35 -10.87
#